data_AF-A0A399ZFV0-F1
#
_entry.id   AF-A0A399ZFV0-F1
#
_cell.length_a   1.000
_cell.length_b   1.000
_cell.length_c   1.000
_cell.angle_alpha   90.00
_cell.angle_beta   90.00
_cell.angle_gamma   90.00
#
_symmetry.space_group_name_H-M   'P 1'
#
loop_
_entity.id
_entity.type
_entity.pdbx_description
1 polymer ?
#
loop_
_entity_poly.entity_id
_entity_poly.type
_entity_poly.pdbx_seq_one_letter_code
_entity_poly.pdbx_strand_id
1 'polypeptide(L)'
;MRVDSQRLRTGDVTEDQYVILARAMGELAQAHIYIDESSLVTPIEMRSKARRLSSELNGLDLIIIDYMQLMNDRGRTENRVQEMSNISRQLKFLAREMDVPVIAM
;
A
#
# COMPACT_ATOMS: atom_id res chain seq x y z
N MET A 1 -2.40 -17.02 20.51
CA MET A 1 -3.43 -16.15 21.14
C MET A 1 -3.77 -15.05 20.14
N ARG A 2 -5.04 -14.84 19.80
CA ARG A 2 -5.49 -13.78 18.87
C ARG A 2 -6.24 -12.72 19.67
N VAL A 3 -5.99 -11.44 19.40
CA VAL A 3 -6.81 -10.35 19.94
C VAL A 3 -7.89 -10.03 18.91
N ASP A 4 -9.14 -9.93 19.37
CA ASP A 4 -10.30 -9.65 18.51
C ASP A 4 -10.29 -8.18 18.04
N SER A 5 -10.52 -7.95 16.74
CA SER A 5 -10.43 -6.62 16.14
C SER A 5 -11.58 -5.68 16.51
N GLN A 6 -12.77 -6.20 16.83
CA GLN A 6 -13.87 -5.39 17.36
C GLN A 6 -13.55 -4.94 18.78
N ARG A 7 -13.07 -5.85 19.62
CA ARG A 7 -12.66 -5.55 21.00
C ARG A 7 -11.52 -4.52 21.07
N LEU A 8 -10.56 -4.61 20.16
CA LEU A 8 -9.52 -3.58 20.01
C LEU A 8 -10.09 -2.21 19.66
N ARG A 9 -11.05 -2.15 18.73
CA ARG A 9 -11.67 -0.89 18.28
C ARG A 9 -12.51 -0.23 19.37
N THR A 10 -13.16 -1.02 20.22
CA THR A 10 -13.98 -0.53 21.34
C THR A 10 -13.17 -0.26 22.61
N GLY A 11 -11.90 -0.66 22.65
CA GLY A 11 -11.05 -0.55 23.84
C GLY A 11 -11.34 -1.61 24.91
N ASP A 12 -12.19 -2.59 24.62
CA ASP A 12 -12.49 -3.73 25.50
C ASP A 12 -11.40 -4.81 25.40
N VAL A 13 -10.19 -4.45 25.81
CA VAL A 13 -9.03 -5.36 25.87
C VAL A 13 -8.63 -5.62 27.31
N THR A 14 -8.39 -6.88 27.65
CA THR A 14 -7.89 -7.26 28.97
C THR A 14 -6.43 -6.84 29.15
N GLU A 15 -5.97 -6.75 30.39
CA GLU A 15 -4.58 -6.38 30.71
C GLU A 15 -3.56 -7.31 30.04
N ASP A 16 -3.81 -8.63 30.03
CA ASP A 16 -2.99 -9.61 29.32
C ASP A 16 -2.96 -9.37 27.79
N GLN A 17 -4.09 -8.98 27.19
CA GLN A 17 -4.15 -8.65 25.77
C GLN A 17 -3.40 -7.35 25.46
N TYR A 18 -3.38 -6.41 26.39
CA TYR A 18 -2.65 -5.16 26.26
C TYR A 18 -1.13 -5.41 26.21
N VAL A 19 -0.61 -6.31 27.04
CA VAL A 19 0.81 -6.72 27.00
C VAL A 19 1.17 -7.33 25.65
N ILE A 20 0.31 -8.18 25.09
CA ILE A 20 0.50 -8.77 23.75
C ILE A 20 0.49 -7.67 22.68
N LEU A 21 -0.46 -6.73 22.75
CA LEU A 21 -0.57 -5.64 21.80
C LEU A 21 0.67 -4.75 21.84
N ALA A 22 1.11 -4.33 23.02
CA ALA A 22 2.28 -3.48 23.21
C ALA A 22 3.54 -4.11 22.61
N ARG A 23 3.72 -5.43 22.81
CA ARG A 23 4.82 -6.18 22.19
C ARG A 23 4.73 -6.18 20.66
N ALA A 24 3.56 -6.53 20.11
CA ALA A 24 3.36 -6.56 18.66
C ALA A 24 3.53 -5.17 18.02
N MET A 25 3.10 -4.10 18.69
CA MET A 25 3.32 -2.73 18.24
C MET A 25 4.80 -2.35 18.28
N GLY A 26 5.55 -2.79 19.30
CA GLY A 26 6.99 -2.61 19.36
C GLY A 26 7.72 -3.29 18.19
N GLU A 27 7.32 -4.52 17.86
CA GLU A 27 7.85 -5.25 16.70
C GLU A 27 7.47 -4.55 15.37
N LEU A 28 6.21 -4.11 15.21
CA LEU A 28 5.75 -3.42 14.02
C LEU A 28 6.39 -2.04 13.83
N ALA A 29 6.64 -1.29 14.92
CA ALA A 29 7.26 0.02 14.87
C ALA A 29 8.71 -0.01 14.34
N GLN A 30 9.37 -1.17 14.44
CA GLN A 30 10.71 -1.39 13.89
C GLN A 30 10.67 -1.91 12.44
N ALA A 31 9.49 -2.20 11.91
CA ALA A 31 9.33 -2.68 10.54
C ALA A 31 9.47 -1.53 9.54
N HIS A 32 10.18 -1.79 8.43
CA HIS A 32 10.35 -0.84 7.33
C HIS A 32 9.12 -0.84 6.42
N ILE A 33 7.98 -0.42 6.97
CA ILE A 33 6.69 -0.34 6.26
C ILE A 33 6.32 1.14 6.11
N TYR A 34 6.08 1.54 4.87
CA TYR A 34 5.76 2.93 4.52
C TYR A 34 4.36 2.96 3.89
N ILE A 35 3.50 3.85 4.42
CA ILE A 35 2.10 3.98 4.00
C ILE A 35 1.91 5.37 3.41
N ASP A 36 1.31 5.44 2.22
CA ASP A 36 0.89 6.68 1.57
C ASP A 36 -0.63 6.69 1.45
N GLU A 37 -1.29 7.59 2.18
CA GLU A 37 -2.77 7.71 2.23
C GLU A 37 -3.33 8.69 1.20
N SER A 38 -2.56 9.06 0.18
CA SER A 38 -3.03 10.02 -0.84
C SER A 38 -4.23 9.45 -1.59
N SER A 39 -5.28 10.28 -1.73
CA SER A 39 -6.46 9.92 -2.50
C SER A 39 -6.26 10.13 -4.01
N LEU A 40 -6.94 9.32 -4.83
CA LEU A 40 -7.03 9.48 -6.29
C LEU A 40 -5.66 9.56 -7.01
N VAL A 41 -4.70 8.73 -6.58
CA VAL A 41 -3.35 8.71 -7.13
C VAL A 41 -3.36 8.15 -8.55
N THR A 42 -2.75 8.87 -9.49
CA THR A 42 -2.50 8.36 -10.84
C THR A 42 -1.30 7.40 -10.87
N PRO A 43 -1.21 6.46 -11.83
CA PRO A 43 -0.05 5.57 -11.92
C PRO A 43 1.30 6.30 -12.06
N ILE A 44 1.30 7.46 -12.72
CA ILE A 44 2.49 8.32 -12.90
C ILE A 44 2.94 8.93 -11.56
N GLU A 45 2.00 9.44 -10.77
CA GLU A 45 2.29 9.99 -9.44
C GLU A 45 2.79 8.89 -8.50
N MET A 46 2.15 7.71 -8.52
CA MET A 46 2.57 6.56 -7.73
C MET A 46 4.00 6.14 -8.08
N ARG A 47 4.32 6.03 -9.37
CA ARG A 47 5.68 5.76 -9.85
C ARG A 47 6.70 6.78 -9.36
N SER A 48 6.34 8.06 -9.39
CA SER A 48 7.22 9.14 -8.93
C SER A 48 7.50 9.04 -7.43
N LYS A 49 6.46 8.76 -6.64
CA LYS A 49 6.55 8.55 -5.18
C LYS A 49 7.38 7.31 -4.84
N ALA A 50 7.12 6.19 -5.49
CA ALA A 50 7.84 4.93 -5.27
C ALA A 50 9.33 5.08 -5.61
N ARG A 51 9.68 5.75 -6.72
CA ARG A 51 11.07 6.06 -7.07
C ARG A 51 11.77 6.95 -6.04
N ARG A 52 11.09 8.00 -5.56
CA ARG A 52 11.64 8.88 -4.53
C ARG A 52 11.94 8.10 -3.25
N LEU A 53 10.96 7.33 -2.77
CA LEU A 53 11.10 6.53 -1.56
C LEU A 53 12.19 5.46 -1.71
N SER A 54 12.22 4.75 -2.84
CA SER A 54 13.28 3.78 -3.16
C SER A 54 14.67 4.42 -3.09
N SER A 55 14.84 5.64 -3.59
CA SER A 55 16.12 6.37 -3.48
C SER A 55 16.47 6.78 -2.05
N GLU A 56 15.48 7.13 -1.22
CA GLU A 56 15.69 7.48 0.19
C GLU A 56 16.06 6.27 1.04
N LEU A 57 15.58 5.08 0.66
CA LEU A 57 15.73 3.82 1.41
C LEU A 57 16.77 2.86 0.84
N ASN A 58 17.43 3.21 -0.28
CA ASN A 58 18.32 2.34 -1.05
C ASN A 58 17.65 1.09 -1.63
N GLY A 59 16.38 1.18 -1.99
CA GLY A 59 15.59 0.11 -2.58
C GLY A 59 14.21 -0.03 -1.95
N LEU A 60 13.34 -0.80 -2.61
CA LEU A 60 12.09 -1.30 -2.04
C LEU A 60 12.02 -2.80 -2.32
N ASP A 61 11.49 -3.57 -1.39
CA ASP A 61 11.35 -5.03 -1.56
C ASP A 61 9.95 -5.44 -2.06
N LEU A 62 8.94 -4.60 -1.84
CA LEU A 62 7.55 -4.86 -2.20
C LEU A 62 6.76 -3.56 -2.32
N ILE A 63 5.84 -3.52 -3.29
CA ILE A 63 4.83 -2.46 -3.41
C ILE A 63 3.44 -3.10 -3.36
N ILE A 64 2.57 -2.58 -2.49
CA ILE A 64 1.17 -3.01 -2.36
C ILE A 64 0.26 -1.82 -2.70
N ILE A 65 -0.75 -2.05 -3.52
CA ILE A 65 -1.73 -1.05 -3.96
C ILE A 65 -3.14 -1.56 -3.63
N ASP A 66 -3.85 -0.81 -2.77
CA ASP A 66 -5.23 -1.08 -2.36
C ASP A 66 -6.10 0.17 -2.61
N TYR A 67 -6.98 0.23 -3.61
CA TYR A 67 -7.17 -0.71 -4.73
C TYR A 67 -7.04 0.03 -6.06
N MET A 68 -6.58 -0.68 -7.10
CA MET A 68 -6.22 -0.13 -8.40
C MET A 68 -7.39 0.59 -9.08
N GLN A 69 -8.62 0.15 -8.82
CA GLN A 69 -9.83 0.75 -9.37
C GLN A 69 -10.14 2.14 -8.81
N LEU A 70 -9.40 2.67 -7.83
CA LEU A 70 -9.47 4.08 -7.44
C LEU A 70 -8.52 4.98 -8.22
N MET A 71 -7.56 4.40 -8.96
CA MET A 71 -6.67 5.15 -9.84
C MET A 71 -7.44 5.56 -11.09
N ASN A 72 -7.32 6.82 -11.47
CA ASN A 72 -7.90 7.36 -12.70
C ASN A 72 -6.79 7.99 -13.54
N ASP A 73 -6.83 7.77 -14.85
CA ASP A 73 -6.00 8.57 -15.75
C ASP A 73 -6.66 9.95 -15.91
N ARG A 74 -5.90 11.05 -15.98
CA ARG A 74 -6.46 12.42 -16.01
C ARG A 74 -7.30 12.73 -17.28
N GLY A 75 -7.51 11.76 -18.16
CA GLY A 75 -8.28 11.87 -19.39
C GLY A 75 -9.74 11.40 -19.23
N ARG A 76 -10.65 11.99 -20.00
CA ARG A 76 -12.00 11.43 -20.21
C ARG A 76 -11.87 10.14 -21.03
N THR A 77 -11.81 9.00 -20.35
CA THR A 77 -11.94 7.70 -21.00
C THR A 77 -13.40 7.28 -20.90
N GLU A 78 -14.11 7.15 -22.03
CA GLU A 78 -15.51 6.66 -22.04
C GLU A 78 -15.60 5.18 -21.65
N ASN A 79 -14.47 4.46 -21.70
CA ASN A 79 -14.41 3.02 -21.47
C ASN A 79 -13.48 2.66 -20.29
N ARG A 80 -14.10 2.42 -19.12
CA ARG A 80 -13.42 2.01 -17.88
C ARG A 80 -12.59 0.73 -18.02
N VAL A 81 -13.00 -0.20 -18.89
CA VAL A 81 -12.26 -1.46 -19.11
C VAL A 81 -10.92 -1.18 -19.78
N GLN A 82 -10.91 -0.27 -20.76
CA GLN A 82 -9.67 0.14 -21.42
C GLN A 82 -8.75 0.90 -20.47
N GLU A 83 -9.31 1.76 -19.62
CA GLU A 83 -8.57 2.47 -18.58
C GLU A 83 -7.92 1.49 -17.60
N MET A 84 -8.66 0.51 -17.08
CA MET A 84 -8.12 -0.52 -16.19
C MET A 84 -7.00 -1.32 -16.84
N SER A 85 -7.17 -1.65 -18.13
CA SER A 85 -6.14 -2.35 -18.91
C SER A 85 -4.88 -1.51 -19.07
N ASN A 86 -5.02 -0.19 -19.20
CA ASN A 86 -3.89 0.74 -19.27
C ASN A 86 -3.20 0.87 -17.92
N ILE A 87 -3.95 1.04 -16.82
CA ILE A 87 -3.39 1.11 -15.47
C ILE A 87 -2.61 -0.17 -15.14
N SER A 88 -3.20 -1.35 -15.36
CA SER A 88 -2.53 -2.63 -15.13
C SER A 88 -1.22 -2.76 -15.91
N ARG A 89 -1.18 -2.33 -17.19
CA ARG A 89 0.07 -2.27 -17.97
C ARG A 89 1.10 -1.33 -17.35
N GLN A 90 0.69 -0.13 -16.92
CA GLN A 90 1.56 0.84 -16.26
C GLN A 90 2.14 0.29 -14.96
N LEU A 91 1.34 -0.41 -14.14
CA LEU A 91 1.81 -1.09 -12.93
C LEU A 91 2.81 -2.20 -13.26
N LYS A 92 2.59 -2.97 -14.33
CA LYS A 92 3.55 -3.99 -14.76
C LYS A 92 4.88 -3.38 -15.22
N PHE A 93 4.85 -2.22 -15.88
CA PHE A 93 6.05 -1.49 -16.24
C PHE A 93 6.78 -0.96 -15.00
N LEU A 94 6.06 -0.41 -14.02
CA LEU A 94 6.64 0.01 -12.75
C LEU A 94 7.41 -1.15 -12.08
N ALA A 95 6.78 -2.32 -11.96
CA ALA A 95 7.40 -3.49 -11.34
C ALA A 95 8.73 -3.86 -12.02
N ARG A 96 8.77 -3.80 -13.37
CA ARG A 96 9.99 -4.09 -14.14
C ARG A 96 11.04 -2.99 -14.04
N GLU A 97 10.61 -1.73 -14.05
CA GLU A 97 11.49 -0.56 -14.00
C GLU A 97 12.18 -0.44 -12.64
N MET A 98 11.48 -0.79 -11.57
CA MET A 98 12.02 -0.75 -10.21
C MET A 98 12.70 -2.05 -9.81
N ASP A 99 12.47 -3.14 -10.56
CA ASP A 99 12.85 -4.51 -10.18
C ASP A 99 12.26 -4.94 -8.83
N VAL A 100 10.98 -4.59 -8.61
CA VAL A 100 10.25 -4.83 -7.34
C VAL A 100 8.91 -5.52 -7.63
N PRO A 101 8.53 -6.56 -6.88
CA PRO A 101 7.19 -7.14 -6.94
C PRO A 101 6.10 -6.11 -6.61
N VAL A 102 5.02 -6.11 -7.41
CA VAL A 102 3.85 -5.24 -7.20
C VAL A 102 2.61 -6.13 -7.03
N ILE A 103 1.91 -5.93 -5.91
CA ILE A 103 0.60 -6.54 -5.64
C ILE A 103 -0.46 -5.43 -5.73
N ALA A 104 -1.46 -5.63 -6.60
CA ALA A 104 -2.57 -4.70 -6.77
C ALA A 104 -3.90 -5.43 -6.56
N MET A 105 -4.78 -4.83 -5.77
CA MET A 105 -6.12 -5.33 -5.45
C MET A 105 -7.20 -4.57 -6.21
#